data_AF-A0A6I7NDF4-F1
#
_entry.id   AF-A0A6I7NDF4-F1
#
_cell.length_a   1.000
_cell.length_b   1.000
_cell.length_c   1.000
_cell.angle_alpha   90.00
_cell.angle_beta   90.00
_cell.angle_gamma   90.00
#
_symmetry.space_group_name_H-M   'P 1'
#
loop_
_entity.id
_entity.type
_entity.pdbx_description
1 polymer ?
#
loop_
_entity_poly.entity_id
_entity_poly.type
_entity_poly.pdbx_seq_one_letter_code
_entity_poly.pdbx_strand_id
1 'polypeptide(L)'
;MSTDPLEPLADMVSAAHARIQAAHQHINPVIEVRRSMRDGGIPADVVTLDCMRTQRRITLILHDQQPGVLLYQFVTLQDEVSD
;
A
#
# COMPACT_ATOMS: atom_id res chain seq x y z
N MET A 1 18.42 -21.53 -3.75
CA MET A 1 18.30 -20.10 -3.38
C MET A 1 16.83 -19.77 -3.53
N SER A 2 16.08 -19.73 -2.43
CA SER A 2 14.67 -19.32 -2.48
C SER A 2 14.66 -17.83 -2.76
N THR A 3 14.45 -17.46 -4.01
CA THR A 3 14.10 -16.09 -4.38
C THR A 3 12.79 -15.81 -3.66
N ASP A 4 12.84 -14.99 -2.62
CA ASP A 4 11.63 -14.57 -1.93
C ASP A 4 10.82 -13.80 -2.99
N PRO A 5 9.68 -14.31 -3.48
CA PRO A 5 8.96 -13.71 -4.60
C PRO A 5 8.45 -12.30 -4.27
N LEU A 6 8.67 -11.84 -3.04
CA LEU A 6 8.27 -10.57 -2.44
C LEU A 6 9.36 -9.48 -2.49
N GLU A 7 10.63 -9.83 -2.69
CA GLU A 7 11.72 -8.86 -2.89
C GLU A 7 11.42 -7.89 -4.07
N PRO A 8 10.90 -8.37 -5.23
CA PRO A 8 10.51 -7.50 -6.32
C PRO A 8 9.36 -6.55 -5.94
N LEU A 9 8.40 -6.99 -5.13
CA LEU A 9 7.24 -6.18 -4.76
C LEU A 9 7.65 -5.04 -3.82
N ALA A 10 8.47 -5.33 -2.82
CA ALA A 10 9.00 -4.32 -1.91
C ALA A 10 9.86 -3.28 -2.65
N ASP A 11 10.67 -3.71 -3.61
CA ASP A 11 11.46 -2.82 -4.46
C ASP A 11 10.58 -1.96 -5.37
N MET A 12 9.55 -2.55 -6.00
CA MET A 12 8.60 -1.82 -6.84
C MET A 12 7.84 -0.76 -6.04
N VAL A 13 7.39 -1.09 -4.83
CA VAL A 13 6.70 -0.12 -3.97
C VAL A 13 7.65 0.96 -3.47
N SER A 14 8.89 0.62 -3.12
CA SER A 14 9.90 1.61 -2.72
C SER A 14 10.23 2.58 -3.87
N ALA A 15 10.35 2.06 -5.10
CA ALA A 15 10.54 2.87 -6.29
C ALA A 15 9.31 3.75 -6.60
N ALA A 16 8.09 3.22 -6.42
CA ALA A 16 6.86 3.99 -6.55
C ALA A 16 6.77 5.11 -5.50
N HIS A 17 7.13 4.82 -4.25
CA HIS A 17 7.20 5.79 -3.16
C HIS A 17 8.16 6.92 -3.49
N ALA A 18 9.37 6.62 -3.95
CA ALA A 18 10.34 7.65 -4.34
C ALA A 18 9.80 8.55 -5.48
N ARG A 19 9.12 7.97 -6.47
CA ARG A 19 8.52 8.72 -7.60
C ARG A 19 7.36 9.61 -7.15
N ILE A 20 6.45 9.07 -6.33
CA ILE A 20 5.29 9.81 -5.83
C ILE A 20 5.74 10.92 -4.88
N GLN A 21 6.70 10.65 -3.99
CA GLN A 21 7.31 11.67 -3.14
C GLN A 21 7.98 12.79 -3.95
N ALA A 22 8.70 12.44 -5.03
CA ALA A 22 9.33 13.43 -5.90
C ALA A 22 8.31 14.27 -6.69
N ALA A 23 7.25 13.65 -7.21
CA ALA A 23 6.21 14.34 -7.99
C ALA A 23 5.26 15.19 -7.12
N HIS A 24 5.08 14.81 -5.85
CA HIS A 24 4.04 15.34 -4.99
C HIS A 24 4.57 15.82 -3.62
N GLN A 25 5.76 16.44 -3.59
CA GLN A 25 6.39 16.97 -2.37
C GLN A 25 5.47 17.88 -1.54
N HIS A 26 4.56 18.60 -2.20
CA HIS A 26 3.64 19.56 -1.57
C HIS A 26 2.53 18.90 -0.74
N ILE A 27 2.17 17.65 -1.03
CA ILE A 27 1.18 16.87 -0.26
C ILE A 27 1.81 15.82 0.67
N ASN A 28 3.10 15.49 0.47
CA ASN A 28 3.88 14.53 1.27
C ASN A 28 3.15 13.18 1.49
N PRO A 29 2.92 12.42 0.41
CA PRO A 29 2.23 11.14 0.49
C PRO A 29 3.15 10.08 1.12
N VAL A 30 2.74 9.51 2.24
CA VAL A 30 3.43 8.42 2.93
C VAL A 30 2.93 7.10 2.36
N ILE A 31 3.83 6.25 1.87
CA ILE A 31 3.47 4.91 1.40
C ILE A 31 4.02 3.87 2.38
N GLU A 32 3.14 2.98 2.83
CA GLU A 32 3.47 1.88 3.73
C GLU A 32 3.05 0.56 3.09
N VAL A 33 3.91 -0.46 3.22
CA VAL A 33 3.58 -1.84 2.85
C VAL A 33 3.43 -2.64 4.13
N ARG A 34 2.22 -3.15 4.38
CA ARG A 34 1.92 -3.98 5.53
C ARG A 34 1.81 -5.44 5.10
N ARG A 35 2.63 -6.27 5.74
CA ARG A 35 2.62 -7.74 5.63
C ARG A 35 1.78 -8.41 6.72
N SER A 36 1.12 -7.62 7.58
CA SER A 36 0.39 -8.13 8.75
C SER A 36 -0.73 -9.12 8.39
N MET A 37 -1.26 -9.06 7.17
CA MET A 37 -2.23 -10.06 6.69
C MET A 37 -1.57 -11.43 6.51
N ARG A 38 -0.35 -11.48 5.97
CA ARG A 38 0.45 -12.70 5.82
C ARG A 38 0.89 -13.26 7.16
N ASP A 39 1.30 -12.40 8.09
CA ASP A 39 1.61 -12.79 9.47
C ASP A 39 0.39 -13.34 10.21
N GLY A 40 -0.82 -12.90 9.83
CA GLY A 40 -2.11 -13.41 10.29
C GLY A 40 -2.63 -14.65 9.55
N GLY A 41 -1.85 -15.23 8.62
CA GLY A 41 -2.23 -16.42 7.85
C GLY A 41 -3.07 -16.16 6.59
N ILE A 42 -3.31 -14.90 6.22
CA ILE A 42 -3.98 -14.52 4.98
C ILE A 42 -2.91 -14.25 3.91
N PRO A 43 -2.87 -15.01 2.79
CA PRO A 43 -1.86 -14.82 1.74
C PRO A 43 -2.20 -13.60 0.88
N ALA A 44 -2.03 -12.42 1.48
CA ALA A 44 -2.28 -11.13 0.89
C ALA A 44 -1.31 -10.08 1.42
N ASP A 45 -0.98 -9.12 0.56
CA ASP A 45 -0.16 -7.97 0.90
C ASP A 45 -0.99 -6.69 0.76
N VAL A 46 -0.81 -5.76 1.69
CA VAL A 46 -1.53 -4.49 1.70
C VAL A 46 -0.55 -3.35 1.52
N VAL A 47 -0.83 -2.46 0.57
CA VAL A 47 -0.09 -1.22 0.37
C VAL A 47 -1.01 -0.06 0.68
N THR A 48 -0.67 0.76 1.65
CA THR A 48 -1.42 1.97 2.02
C THR A 48 -0.66 3.21 1.57
N LEU A 49 -1.35 4.13 0.94
CA LEU A 49 -0.86 5.45 0.57
C LEU A 49 -1.64 6.49 1.35
N ASP A 50 -1.00 7.06 2.36
CA ASP A 50 -1.59 8.01 3.29
C ASP A 50 -1.09 9.41 3.00
N CYS A 51 -2.01 10.30 2.71
CA CYS A 51 -1.71 11.72 2.57
C CYS A 51 -2.30 12.47 3.76
N MET A 52 -1.45 12.76 4.74
CA MET A 52 -1.85 13.50 5.94
C MET A 52 -2.36 14.91 5.63
N ARG A 53 -1.86 15.54 4.56
CA ARG A 53 -2.28 16.90 4.17
C ARG A 53 -3.66 16.95 3.55
N THR A 54 -4.04 15.94 2.78
CA THR A 54 -5.38 15.89 2.15
C THR A 54 -6.36 15.05 2.96
N GLN A 55 -5.90 14.44 4.04
CA GLN A 55 -6.64 13.48 4.86
C GLN A 55 -7.25 12.36 4.00
N ARG A 56 -6.47 11.84 3.05
CA ARG A 56 -6.90 10.75 2.16
C ARG A 56 -5.97 9.56 2.28
N ARG A 57 -6.55 8.37 2.23
CA ARG A 57 -5.88 7.09 2.22
C ARG A 57 -6.31 6.30 0.99
N ILE A 58 -5.34 5.68 0.34
CA ILE A 58 -5.57 4.70 -0.72
C ILE A 58 -5.01 3.38 -0.22
N THR A 59 -5.86 2.37 -0.10
CA THR A 59 -5.44 1.02 0.29
C THR A 59 -5.49 0.14 -0.94
N LEU A 60 -4.41 -0.57 -1.23
CA LEU A 60 -4.30 -1.54 -2.30
C LEU A 60 -4.06 -2.91 -1.66
N ILE A 61 -4.83 -3.92 -2.06
CA ILE A 61 -4.72 -5.28 -1.55
C ILE A 61 -4.39 -6.21 -2.71
N LEU A 62 -3.28 -6.93 -2.57
CA LEU A 62 -2.82 -7.94 -3.50
C LEU A 62 -3.06 -9.30 -2.86
N HIS A 63 -3.85 -10.16 -3.52
CA HIS A 63 -4.09 -11.53 -3.06
C HIS A 63 -3.28 -12.52 -3.88
N ASP A 64 -2.56 -13.43 -3.22
CA ASP A 64 -1.77 -14.46 -3.90
C ASP A 64 -2.67 -15.44 -4.69
N GLN A 65 -3.89 -15.64 -4.22
CA GLN A 65 -4.87 -16.55 -4.84
C GLN A 65 -5.50 -15.98 -6.12
N GLN A 66 -5.33 -14.68 -6.39
CA GLN A 66 -5.87 -14.00 -7.56
C GLN A 66 -4.76 -13.19 -8.24
N PRO A 67 -3.78 -13.87 -8.85
CA PRO A 67 -2.69 -13.18 -9.55
C PRO A 67 -3.26 -12.30 -10.67
N GLY A 68 -2.84 -11.04 -10.71
CA GLY A 68 -3.32 -10.05 -11.68
C GLY A 68 -4.55 -9.26 -11.25
N VAL A 69 -5.16 -9.56 -10.10
CA VAL A 69 -6.25 -8.78 -9.51
C VAL A 69 -5.71 -7.90 -8.40
N LEU A 70 -5.90 -6.59 -8.52
CA LEU A 70 -5.58 -5.61 -7.50
C LEU A 70 -6.87 -5.01 -6.95
N LEU A 71 -7.16 -5.28 -5.68
CA LEU A 71 -8.26 -4.60 -5.00
C LEU A 71 -7.76 -3.23 -4.52
N TYR A 72 -8.59 -2.22 -4.65
CA TYR A 72 -8.28 -0.87 -4.20
C TYR A 72 -9.44 -0.26 -3.43
N GLN A 73 -9.13 0.56 -2.45
CA GLN A 73 -10.10 1.31 -1.67
C GLN A 73 -9.60 2.74 -1.48
N PHE A 74 -10.49 3.70 -1.69
CA PHE A 74 -10.25 5.12 -1.42
C PHE A 74 -11.03 5.51 -0.17
N VAL A 75 -10.35 6.11 0.79
CA VAL A 75 -10.95 6.51 2.07
C VAL A 75 -10.51 7.93 2.41
N THR A 76 -11.43 8.73 2.95
CA THR A 76 -11.08 9.98 3.61
C THR A 76 -10.81 9.65 5.08
N LEU A 77 -9.64 10.00 5.62
CA LEU A 77 -9.29 9.79 7.03
C LEU A 77 -10.27 10.49 7.99
N GLN A 78 -11.03 11.48 7.50
CA GLN A 78 -12.11 12.13 8.25
C GLN A 78 -13.36 11.24 8.40
N ASP A 79 -13.60 10.31 7.46
CA ASP A 79 -14.71 9.33 7.53
C ASP A 79 -14.37 8.13 8.42
N GLU A 80 -13.08 7.85 8.70
CA GLU A 80 -12.65 6.76 9.61
C GLU A 80 -13.02 7.02 11.09
N VAL A 81 -13.35 8.26 11.48
CA VAL A 81 -13.69 8.62 12.88
C VAL A 81 -15.20 8.50 13.17
N SER A 82 -15.99 7.94 12.25
CA SER A 82 -17.43 7.72 12.44
C SER A 82 -17.79 6.23 12.51
N ASP A 83 -17.22 5.49 13.48
CA ASP A 83 -17.87 4.35 14.14
C ASP A 83 -17.19 4.03 15.49
#